data_AF-A0A4R9R2Z8-F1
#
_entry.id   AF-A0A4R9R2Z8-F1
#
_cell.length_a   1.000
_cell.length_b   1.000
_cell.length_c   1.000
_cell.angle_alpha   90.00
_cell.angle_beta   90.00
_cell.angle_gamma   90.00
#
_symmetry.space_group_name_H-M   'P 1'
#
loop_
_entity.id
_entity.type
_entity.pdbx_description
1 polymer ?
#
loop_
_entity_poly.entity_id
_entity_poly.type
_entity_poly.pdbx_seq_one_letter_code
_entity_poly.pdbx_strand_id
1 'polypeptide(L)'
;MLRQKTPEGAEERLRVITVFLVNRRRSTKAPYKDVAYAFQTRIELECADGFYPRSDLSTYQSDDFDLRLGDLHYRDVREYAVGRNTSAGWQERLDATNDPLPVTRVWTDFLPQQEVERVVPARSDGVEFGMEALARAAVSGAEAVSAALDSLPELYAEWRRSQEGLMTGLAPRRLKTGQALLENVDTAGSRIRDGIDLLKRDTMAREAFGLMNTAMAMANRRREAEEAAGRCRPANMAAVPASLRPPQSRWRDRPKQW
;
A
#
# COMPACT_ATOMS: atom_id res chain seq x y z
N MET A 1 26.34 18.71 -12.84
CA MET A 1 26.11 17.25 -12.87
C MET A 1 26.26 16.77 -11.44
N LEU A 2 25.19 16.22 -10.87
CA LEU A 2 25.16 15.71 -9.50
C LEU A 2 25.82 14.33 -9.47
N ARG A 3 26.66 14.06 -8.47
CA ARG A 3 27.16 12.72 -8.17
C ARG A 3 26.43 12.22 -6.94
N GLN A 4 25.76 11.08 -7.06
CA GLN A 4 24.96 10.52 -5.98
C GLN A 4 25.36 9.06 -5.77
N LYS A 5 25.57 8.66 -4.51
CA LYS A 5 25.77 7.26 -4.16
C LYS A 5 24.43 6.62 -3.88
N THR A 6 24.16 5.46 -4.48
CA THR A 6 22.94 4.69 -4.21
C THR A 6 23.05 3.96 -2.87
N PRO A 7 21.93 3.50 -2.29
CA PRO A 7 21.94 2.62 -1.12
C PRO A 7 22.83 1.38 -1.30
N GLU A 8 22.93 0.86 -2.53
CA GLU A 8 23.72 -0.31 -2.92
C GLU A 8 25.21 0.02 -3.12
N GLY A 9 25.59 1.30 -3.04
CA GLY A 9 26.98 1.75 -3.11
C GLY A 9 27.48 2.12 -4.51
N ALA A 10 26.64 2.06 -5.54
CA ALA A 10 26.98 2.54 -6.88
C ALA A 10 27.04 4.07 -6.91
N GLU A 11 27.91 4.66 -7.74
CA GLU A 11 27.95 6.11 -7.98
C GLU A 11 27.28 6.43 -9.32
N GLU A 12 26.31 7.34 -9.27
CA GLU A 12 25.55 7.78 -10.43
C GLU A 12 25.81 9.24 -10.73
N ARG A 13 25.82 9.58 -12.02
CA ARG A 13 26.02 10.95 -12.51
C ARG A 13 24.73 11.49 -13.12
N LEU A 14 24.01 12.30 -12.35
CA LEU A 14 22.68 12.77 -12.69
C LEU A 14 22.68 14.24 -13.15
N ARG A 15 21.70 14.60 -13.98
CA ARG A 15 21.38 16.01 -14.28
C ARG A 15 19.98 16.30 -13.74
N VAL A 16 19.91 17.24 -12.80
CA VAL A 16 18.64 17.71 -12.26
C VAL A 16 18.15 18.85 -13.15
N ILE A 17 16.90 18.76 -13.59
CA ILE A 17 16.25 19.77 -14.43
C ILE A 17 15.05 20.31 -13.65
N THR A 18 14.98 21.63 -13.52
CA THR A 18 13.82 22.31 -12.93
C THR A 18 13.20 23.19 -14.00
N VAL A 19 11.91 22.96 -14.29
CA VAL A 19 11.18 23.70 -15.31
C VAL A 19 10.09 24.53 -14.65
N PHE A 20 9.98 25.79 -15.06
CA PHE A 20 8.98 26.73 -14.54
C PHE A 20 8.16 27.30 -15.69
N LEU A 21 6.84 27.38 -15.49
CA LEU A 21 5.95 28.14 -16.36
C LEU A 21 5.71 29.52 -15.76
N VAL A 22 6.05 30.57 -16.51
CA VAL A 22 5.81 31.96 -16.11
C VAL A 22 4.73 32.54 -17.01
N ASN A 23 3.55 32.83 -16.44
CA ASN A 23 2.49 33.52 -17.17
C ASN A 23 2.83 35.01 -17.35
N ARG A 24 3.16 35.41 -18.59
CA ARG A 24 3.44 36.82 -18.97
C ARG A 24 2.27 37.51 -19.68
N ARG A 25 1.05 36.97 -19.59
CA ARG A 25 -0.15 37.62 -20.15
C ARG A 25 -0.37 38.98 -19.48
N ARG A 26 -0.79 39.97 -20.26
CA ARG A 26 -1.14 41.30 -19.72
C ARG A 26 -2.38 41.16 -18.83
N SER A 27 -2.34 41.79 -17.66
CA SER A 27 -3.49 41.84 -16.77
C SER A 27 -4.63 42.63 -17.41
N THR A 28 -5.85 42.11 -17.31
CA THR A 28 -7.10 42.73 -17.75
C THR A 28 -7.72 43.53 -16.59
N LYS A 29 -8.61 44.49 -16.91
CA LYS A 29 -9.39 45.21 -15.89
C LYS A 29 -10.47 44.30 -15.30
N ALA A 30 -10.86 44.57 -14.05
CA ALA A 30 -12.01 43.90 -13.45
C ALA A 30 -13.29 44.10 -14.29
N PRO A 31 -14.19 43.11 -14.36
CA PRO A 31 -14.18 41.83 -13.63
C PRO A 31 -13.34 40.71 -14.29
N TYR A 32 -12.86 40.89 -15.52
CA TYR A 32 -12.30 39.81 -16.37
C TYR A 32 -10.84 39.42 -16.08
N LYS A 33 -10.35 39.60 -14.85
CA LYS A 33 -8.95 39.33 -14.46
C LYS A 33 -8.56 37.86 -14.61
N ASP A 34 -9.51 36.98 -14.33
CA ASP A 34 -9.41 35.53 -14.42
C ASP A 34 -9.07 35.03 -15.83
N VAL A 35 -9.55 35.71 -16.87
CA VAL A 35 -9.23 35.39 -18.28
C VAL A 35 -7.73 35.50 -18.58
N ALA A 36 -7.02 36.38 -17.85
CA ALA A 36 -5.57 36.53 -18.00
C ALA A 36 -4.77 35.48 -17.23
N TYR A 37 -5.40 34.70 -16.34
CA TYR A 37 -4.74 33.67 -15.56
C TYR A 37 -4.61 32.36 -16.36
N ALA A 38 -3.66 31.53 -15.94
CA ALA A 38 -3.44 30.21 -16.51
C ALA A 38 -3.62 29.22 -15.36
N PHE A 39 -4.78 28.58 -15.30
CA PHE A 39 -5.13 27.62 -14.26
C PHE A 39 -4.82 26.20 -14.72
N GLN A 40 -4.43 25.33 -13.78
CA GLN A 40 -4.18 23.89 -14.00
C GLN A 40 -3.31 23.60 -15.24
N THR A 41 -2.32 24.47 -15.48
CA THR A 41 -1.42 24.34 -16.63
C THR A 41 -0.56 23.10 -16.50
N ARG A 42 -0.57 22.25 -17.53
CA ARG A 42 0.29 21.07 -17.58
C ARG A 42 1.64 21.43 -18.21
N ILE A 43 2.73 21.20 -17.50
CA ILE A 43 4.09 21.15 -18.06
C ILE A 43 4.38 19.68 -18.33
N GLU A 44 4.85 19.39 -19.54
CA GLU A 44 5.19 18.03 -19.97
C GLU A 44 6.57 18.02 -20.61
N LEU A 45 7.36 16.99 -20.31
CA LEU A 45 8.70 16.80 -20.83
C LEU A 45 8.80 15.42 -21.45
N GLU A 46 9.46 15.36 -22.61
CA GLU A 46 9.78 14.12 -23.31
C GLU A 46 11.29 14.01 -23.48
N CYS A 47 11.82 12.81 -23.24
CA CYS A 47 13.24 12.49 -23.37
C CYS A 47 13.36 11.09 -23.98
N ALA A 48 13.94 10.98 -25.18
CA ALA A 48 14.10 9.70 -25.88
C ALA A 48 14.98 8.71 -25.09
N ASP A 49 16.01 9.23 -24.42
CA ASP A 49 16.93 8.44 -23.58
C ASP A 49 16.30 8.06 -22.21
N GLY A 50 15.16 8.64 -21.87
CA GLY A 50 14.43 8.39 -20.63
C GLY A 50 14.77 9.33 -19.47
N PHE A 51 13.94 9.25 -18.43
CA PHE A 51 14.10 9.91 -17.14
C PHE A 51 14.63 8.92 -16.12
N TYR A 52 15.53 9.39 -15.27
CA TYR A 52 16.11 8.59 -14.20
C TYR A 52 15.22 8.65 -12.95
N PRO A 53 14.93 7.53 -12.28
CA PRO A 53 14.14 7.55 -11.05
C PRO A 53 14.92 8.25 -9.94
N ARG A 54 14.24 9.13 -9.21
CA ARG A 54 14.77 9.80 -8.05
C ARG A 54 14.91 8.81 -6.90
N SER A 55 16.09 8.75 -6.31
CA SER A 55 16.34 8.07 -5.04
C SER A 55 16.21 9.06 -3.90
N ASP A 56 15.21 8.87 -3.02
CA ASP A 56 15.12 9.63 -1.76
C ASP A 56 16.09 9.06 -0.72
N LEU A 57 17.30 9.62 -0.67
CA LEU A 57 18.30 9.20 0.31
C LEU A 57 18.01 9.73 1.72
N SER A 58 17.11 10.71 1.87
CA SER A 58 16.85 11.32 3.18
C SER A 58 16.18 10.34 4.13
N THR A 59 15.29 9.50 3.62
CA THR A 59 14.62 8.43 4.37
C THR A 59 15.58 7.27 4.65
N TYR A 60 16.37 6.84 3.66
CA TYR A 60 17.39 5.79 3.81
C TYR A 60 18.45 6.15 4.88
N GLN A 61 18.94 7.39 4.85
CA GLN A 61 19.98 7.88 5.76
C GLN A 61 19.43 8.37 7.11
N SER A 62 18.10 8.45 7.26
CA SER A 62 17.47 8.90 8.49
C SER A 62 17.80 7.98 9.67
N ASP A 63 17.97 8.57 10.85
CA ASP A 63 18.07 7.83 12.11
C ASP A 63 16.69 7.52 12.72
N ASP A 64 15.63 8.13 12.19
CA ASP A 64 14.24 7.78 12.51
C ASP A 64 13.90 6.38 11.95
N PHE A 65 13.39 5.51 12.81
CA PHE A 65 13.01 4.16 12.43
C PHE A 65 11.84 4.14 11.44
N ASP A 66 10.84 4.99 11.62
CA ASP A 66 9.63 4.99 10.78
C ASP A 66 9.95 5.45 9.36
N LEU A 67 10.86 6.42 9.21
CA LEU A 67 11.34 6.85 7.90
C LEU A 67 12.14 5.74 7.18
N ARG A 68 12.97 4.99 7.92
CA ARG A 68 13.69 3.83 7.36
C ARG A 68 12.78 2.66 7.03
N LEU A 69 11.71 2.47 7.80
CA LEU A 69 10.67 1.50 7.53
C LEU A 69 9.95 1.84 6.22
N GLY A 70 9.58 3.11 6.04
CA GLY A 70 9.03 3.63 4.80
C GLY A 70 9.97 3.39 3.60
N ASP A 71 11.25 3.72 3.72
CA ASP A 71 12.24 3.44 2.67
C ASP A 71 12.30 1.95 2.29
N LEU A 72 12.28 1.04 3.28
CA LEU A 72 12.29 -0.40 3.00
C LEU A 72 11.02 -0.87 2.27
N HIS A 73 9.84 -0.43 2.73
CA HIS A 73 8.56 -0.84 2.15
C HIS A 73 8.33 -0.28 0.74
N TYR A 74 8.82 0.92 0.47
CA TYR A 74 8.65 1.60 -0.81
C TYR A 74 9.91 1.60 -1.67
N ARG A 75 10.91 0.75 -1.37
CA ARG A 75 12.21 0.69 -2.08
C ARG A 75 12.09 0.48 -3.59
N ASP A 76 11.03 -0.21 -4.02
CA ASP A 76 10.76 -0.55 -5.42
C ASP A 76 9.83 0.46 -6.10
N VAL A 77 9.28 1.42 -5.35
CA VAL A 77 8.47 2.52 -5.88
C VAL A 77 9.39 3.62 -6.40
N ARG A 78 9.25 3.92 -7.69
CA ARG A 78 10.12 4.87 -8.39
C ARG A 78 9.37 6.16 -8.69
N GLU A 79 10.01 7.28 -8.39
CA GLU A 79 9.51 8.61 -8.74
C GLU A 79 10.35 9.23 -9.85
N TYR A 80 9.75 9.65 -10.96
CA TYR A 80 10.51 10.20 -12.11
C TYR A 80 10.44 11.72 -12.21
N ALA A 81 9.46 12.34 -11.55
CA ALA A 81 9.27 13.78 -11.52
C ALA A 81 8.59 14.20 -10.21
N VAL A 82 8.80 15.45 -9.82
CA VAL A 82 8.19 16.04 -8.63
C VAL A 82 7.66 17.41 -8.99
N GLY A 83 6.37 17.64 -8.75
CA GLY A 83 5.77 18.96 -8.89
C GLY A 83 5.93 19.77 -7.61
N ARG A 84 6.16 21.08 -7.75
CA ARG A 84 6.11 22.01 -6.62
C ARG A 84 4.68 22.55 -6.50
N ASN A 85 3.97 22.16 -5.43
CA ASN A 85 2.54 22.46 -5.20
C ASN A 85 1.57 21.78 -6.19
N THR A 86 2.03 20.77 -6.92
CA THR A 86 1.23 19.94 -7.84
C THR A 86 1.83 18.54 -7.84
N SER A 87 1.05 17.52 -8.14
CA SER A 87 1.58 16.17 -8.30
C SER A 87 2.32 16.05 -9.63
N ALA A 88 2.98 14.93 -9.84
CA ALA A 88 3.57 14.57 -11.11
C ALA A 88 3.06 13.21 -11.54
N GLY A 89 2.97 13.01 -12.86
CA GLY A 89 2.71 11.73 -13.48
C GLY A 89 3.77 11.40 -14.52
N TRP A 90 3.86 10.13 -14.87
CA TRP A 90 4.82 9.63 -15.84
C TRP A 90 4.26 8.43 -16.59
N GLN A 91 4.78 8.21 -17.79
CA GLN A 91 4.35 7.10 -18.64
C GLN A 91 5.24 5.88 -18.40
N GLU A 92 4.74 4.96 -17.59
CA GLU A 92 5.33 3.62 -17.46
C GLU A 92 4.90 2.75 -18.64
N ARG A 93 5.86 1.99 -19.17
CA ARG A 93 5.62 1.03 -20.24
C ARG A 93 6.34 -0.26 -19.87
N LEU A 94 5.76 -1.38 -20.27
CA LEU A 94 6.37 -2.70 -20.13
C LEU A 94 6.69 -3.22 -21.53
N ASP A 95 7.75 -4.02 -21.64
CA ASP A 95 8.04 -4.76 -22.86
C ASP A 95 7.23 -6.07 -22.96
N ALA A 96 7.55 -6.90 -23.95
CA ALA A 96 6.86 -8.18 -24.17
C ALA A 96 7.11 -9.22 -23.06
N THR A 97 8.18 -9.06 -22.27
CA THR A 97 8.52 -9.93 -21.13
C THR A 97 8.01 -9.39 -19.80
N ASN A 98 7.26 -8.28 -19.84
CA ASN A 98 6.71 -7.59 -18.66
C ASN A 98 7.78 -6.87 -17.83
N ASP A 99 8.91 -6.53 -18.44
CA ASP A 99 9.97 -5.75 -17.82
C ASP A 99 9.75 -4.24 -18.07
N PRO A 100 10.07 -3.37 -17.09
CA PRO A 100 9.84 -1.94 -17.21
C PRO A 100 10.78 -1.30 -18.23
N LEU A 101 10.19 -0.65 -19.24
CA LEU A 101 10.88 0.19 -20.20
C LEU A 101 11.24 1.55 -19.59
N PRO A 102 12.26 2.25 -20.13
CA PRO A 102 12.58 3.60 -19.71
C PRO A 102 11.37 4.54 -19.81
N VAL A 103 11.14 5.30 -18.73
CA VAL A 103 10.12 6.36 -18.70
C VAL A 103 10.60 7.50 -19.58
N THR A 104 9.94 7.73 -20.71
CA THR A 104 10.34 8.77 -21.69
C THR A 104 9.49 10.04 -21.62
N ARG A 105 8.45 10.06 -20.78
CA ARG A 105 7.50 11.16 -20.68
C ARG A 105 7.05 11.38 -19.23
N VAL A 106 7.14 12.63 -18.77
CA VAL A 106 6.71 13.06 -17.43
C VAL A 106 5.90 14.36 -17.52
N TRP A 107 4.96 14.58 -16.59
CA TRP A 107 4.12 15.78 -16.57
C TRP A 107 3.73 16.20 -15.16
N THR A 108 3.29 17.45 -15.01
CA THR A 108 2.60 17.93 -13.80
C THR A 108 1.12 17.56 -13.84
N ASP A 109 0.57 17.14 -12.70
CA ASP A 109 -0.84 16.75 -12.56
C ASP A 109 -1.47 17.39 -11.32
N PHE A 110 -2.54 18.17 -11.52
CA PHE A 110 -3.26 18.85 -10.44
C PHE A 110 -4.35 18.00 -9.81
N LEU A 111 -4.81 16.95 -10.50
CA LEU A 111 -5.87 16.07 -10.04
C LEU A 111 -5.44 14.62 -10.32
N PRO A 112 -4.39 14.14 -9.64
CA PRO A 112 -3.88 12.80 -9.87
C PRO A 112 -4.97 11.77 -9.54
N GLN A 113 -5.06 10.75 -10.38
CA GLN A 113 -5.92 9.59 -10.17
C GLN A 113 -5.05 8.34 -10.16
N GLN A 114 -5.23 7.50 -9.14
CA GLN A 114 -4.50 6.24 -9.01
C GLN A 114 -5.50 5.16 -8.64
N GLU A 115 -5.42 4.03 -9.35
CA GLU A 115 -6.11 2.83 -8.93
C GLU A 115 -5.34 2.20 -7.77
N VAL A 116 -6.03 1.98 -6.65
CA VAL A 116 -5.48 1.31 -5.47
C VAL A 116 -6.11 -0.06 -5.37
N GLU A 117 -5.25 -1.08 -5.30
CA GLU A 117 -5.70 -2.46 -5.15
C GLU A 117 -6.48 -2.65 -3.85
N ARG A 118 -7.61 -3.35 -3.93
CA ARG A 118 -8.39 -3.71 -2.75
C ARG A 118 -7.64 -4.79 -1.97
N VAL A 119 -7.31 -4.51 -0.72
CA VAL A 119 -6.76 -5.50 0.20
C VAL A 119 -7.86 -6.49 0.59
N VAL A 120 -7.65 -7.77 0.31
CA VAL A 120 -8.52 -8.87 0.74
C VAL A 120 -7.73 -9.73 1.73
N PRO A 121 -8.33 -10.15 2.86
CA PRO A 121 -7.68 -11.07 3.78
C PRO A 121 -7.28 -12.36 3.07
N ALA A 122 -6.05 -12.82 3.30
CA ALA A 122 -5.62 -14.13 2.84
C ALA A 122 -6.49 -15.20 3.50
N ARG A 123 -6.97 -16.17 2.71
CA ARG A 123 -7.55 -17.40 3.24
C ARG A 123 -6.45 -18.44 3.29
N SER A 124 -6.29 -19.06 4.45
CA SER A 124 -5.38 -20.16 4.63
C SER A 124 -6.19 -21.40 4.97
N ASP A 125 -5.99 -22.47 4.21
CA ASP A 125 -6.66 -23.73 4.47
C ASP A 125 -6.27 -24.25 5.87
N GLY A 126 -7.25 -24.82 6.58
CA GLY A 126 -7.04 -25.35 7.93
C GLY A 126 -7.03 -24.31 9.06
N VAL A 127 -7.33 -23.03 8.77
CA VAL A 127 -7.49 -22.00 9.82
C VAL A 127 -8.84 -21.30 9.68
N GLU A 128 -9.57 -21.22 10.79
CA GLU A 128 -10.82 -20.49 10.88
C GLU A 128 -10.57 -19.01 11.23
N PHE A 129 -11.14 -18.11 10.42
CA PHE A 129 -11.07 -16.65 10.64
C PHE A 129 -12.45 -16.03 10.85
N GLY A 130 -13.52 -16.80 10.64
CA GLY A 130 -14.89 -16.42 10.86
C GLY A 130 -15.19 -16.28 12.35
N MET A 131 -15.45 -15.04 12.77
CA MET A 131 -15.71 -14.69 14.17
C MET A 131 -16.83 -15.54 14.79
N GLU A 132 -17.91 -15.83 14.06
CA GLU A 132 -18.99 -16.68 14.59
C GLU A 132 -18.58 -18.15 14.78
N ALA A 133 -17.76 -18.67 13.86
CA ALA A 133 -17.27 -20.04 13.95
C ALA A 133 -16.27 -20.18 15.10
N LEU A 134 -15.38 -19.20 15.28
CA LEU A 134 -14.47 -19.13 16.44
C LEU A 134 -15.23 -19.01 17.76
N ALA A 135 -16.31 -18.21 17.81
CA ALA A 135 -17.16 -18.12 18.98
C ALA A 135 -17.82 -19.47 19.34
N ARG A 136 -18.32 -20.21 18.33
CA ARG A 136 -18.87 -21.56 18.53
C ARG A 136 -17.79 -22.55 18.98
N ALA A 137 -16.62 -22.54 18.37
CA ALA A 137 -15.50 -23.40 18.74
C ALA A 137 -15.08 -23.19 20.19
N ALA A 138 -15.05 -21.93 20.65
CA ALA A 138 -14.74 -21.60 22.04
C ALA A 138 -15.71 -22.24 23.05
N VAL A 139 -17.01 -22.27 22.72
CA VAL A 139 -18.04 -22.92 23.55
C VAL A 139 -17.92 -24.45 23.49
N SER A 140 -17.57 -25.01 22.33
CA SER A 140 -17.42 -26.46 22.13
C SER A 140 -16.21 -27.05 22.87
N GLY A 141 -15.22 -26.25 23.24
CA GLY A 141 -14.11 -26.65 24.10
C GLY A 141 -12.74 -26.63 23.42
N ALA A 142 -11.74 -27.13 24.15
CA ALA A 142 -10.32 -27.03 23.74
C ALA A 142 -10.04 -27.66 22.38
N GLU A 143 -10.58 -28.85 22.12
CA GLU A 143 -10.35 -29.60 20.87
C GLU A 143 -10.89 -28.86 19.64
N ALA A 144 -12.05 -28.21 19.76
CA ALA A 144 -12.64 -27.42 18.68
C ALA A 144 -11.81 -26.16 18.38
N VAL A 145 -11.23 -25.53 19.42
CA VAL A 145 -10.30 -24.41 19.25
C VAL A 145 -8.99 -24.88 18.60
N SER A 146 -8.48 -26.04 19.01
CA SER A 146 -7.30 -26.70 18.41
C SER A 146 -7.50 -26.89 16.91
N ALA A 147 -8.59 -27.56 16.52
CA ALA A 147 -8.92 -27.83 15.13
C ALA A 147 -9.09 -26.56 14.28
N ALA A 148 -9.48 -25.44 14.91
CA ALA A 148 -9.70 -24.17 14.23
C ALA A 148 -8.42 -23.35 14.03
N LEU A 149 -7.41 -23.47 14.91
CA LEU A 149 -6.31 -22.51 15.01
C LEU A 149 -4.90 -23.13 14.99
N ASP A 150 -4.73 -24.44 15.18
CA ASP A 150 -3.40 -25.05 15.37
C ASP A 150 -2.49 -24.94 14.15
N SER A 151 -3.04 -24.83 12.95
CA SER A 151 -2.26 -24.62 11.74
C SER A 151 -1.74 -23.17 11.62
N LEU A 152 -2.32 -22.21 12.35
CA LEU A 152 -1.98 -20.79 12.21
C LEU A 152 -0.51 -20.47 12.56
N PRO A 153 0.09 -20.97 13.67
CA PRO A 153 1.50 -20.73 13.96
C PRO A 153 2.44 -21.28 12.88
N GLU A 154 2.11 -22.41 12.26
CA GLU A 154 2.93 -23.04 11.22
C GLU A 154 2.89 -22.23 9.91
N LEU A 155 1.70 -21.81 9.50
CA LEU A 155 1.48 -20.94 8.34
C LEU A 155 2.15 -19.57 8.55
N TYR A 156 2.07 -19.03 9.76
CA TYR A 156 2.74 -17.78 10.10
C TYR A 156 4.27 -17.93 10.04
N ALA A 157 4.81 -19.05 10.50
CA ALA A 157 6.24 -19.35 10.38
C ALA A 157 6.69 -19.56 8.93
N GLU A 158 5.84 -20.12 8.07
CA GLU A 158 6.09 -20.22 6.63
C GLU A 158 6.14 -18.84 5.97
N TRP A 159 5.16 -17.98 6.25
CA TRP A 159 5.17 -16.59 5.80
C TRP A 159 6.44 -15.87 6.27
N ARG A 160 6.82 -16.03 7.54
CA ARG A 160 8.08 -15.48 8.08
C ARG A 160 9.31 -15.90 7.28
N ARG A 161 9.41 -17.17 6.88
CA ARG A 161 10.51 -17.66 6.01
C ARG A 161 10.47 -17.05 4.62
N SER A 162 9.28 -16.83 4.05
CA SER A 162 9.17 -16.15 2.74
C SER A 162 9.69 -14.71 2.83
N GLN A 163 9.37 -14.00 3.91
CA GLN A 163 9.85 -12.63 4.14
C GLN A 163 11.38 -12.56 4.29
N GLU A 164 11.97 -13.53 4.98
CA GLU A 164 13.43 -13.63 5.10
C GLU A 164 14.12 -13.84 3.76
N GLY A 165 13.52 -14.62 2.85
CA GLY A 165 14.04 -14.82 1.50
C GLY A 165 14.20 -13.51 0.71
N LEU A 166 13.33 -12.52 0.96
CA LEU A 166 13.33 -11.21 0.30
C LEU A 166 14.41 -10.26 0.81
N MET A 167 15.11 -10.62 1.89
CA MET A 167 16.20 -9.80 2.43
C MET A 167 17.47 -9.88 1.57
N THR A 168 17.55 -10.86 0.68
CA THR A 168 18.69 -11.06 -0.21
C THR A 168 18.88 -9.86 -1.12
N GLY A 169 20.08 -9.26 -1.10
CA GLY A 169 20.41 -8.11 -1.95
C GLY A 169 19.96 -6.75 -1.41
N LEU A 170 19.34 -6.69 -0.22
CA LEU A 170 19.03 -5.42 0.41
C LEU A 170 20.29 -4.64 0.77
N ALA A 171 20.24 -3.32 0.54
CA ALA A 171 21.26 -2.38 1.00
C ALA A 171 21.46 -2.46 2.54
N PRO A 172 22.65 -2.15 3.08
CA PRO A 172 22.97 -2.41 4.49
C PRO A 172 21.99 -1.83 5.52
N ARG A 173 21.52 -0.58 5.35
CA ARG A 173 20.54 0.00 6.30
C ARG A 173 19.15 -0.62 6.15
N ARG A 174 18.75 -1.00 4.93
CA ARG A 174 17.49 -1.71 4.65
C ARG A 174 17.51 -3.10 5.26
N LEU A 175 18.64 -3.81 5.14
CA LEU A 175 18.85 -5.11 5.77
C LEU A 175 18.70 -5.02 7.29
N LYS A 176 19.34 -4.02 7.93
CA LYS A 176 19.20 -3.79 9.37
C LYS A 176 17.76 -3.51 9.79
N THR A 177 17.01 -2.72 9.02
CA THR A 177 15.57 -2.51 9.26
C THR A 177 14.79 -3.81 9.13
N GLY A 178 15.05 -4.60 8.07
CA GLY A 178 14.39 -5.89 7.84
C GLY A 178 14.65 -6.90 8.96
N GLN A 179 15.88 -6.96 9.49
CA GLN A 179 16.23 -7.80 10.64
C GLN A 179 15.39 -7.45 11.87
N ALA A 180 15.28 -6.16 12.21
CA ALA A 180 14.43 -5.71 13.32
C ALA A 180 12.95 -6.06 13.12
N LEU A 181 12.46 -6.02 11.88
CA LEU A 181 11.09 -6.46 11.57
C LEU A 181 10.92 -7.97 11.74
N LEU A 182 11.90 -8.79 11.33
CA LEU A 182 11.84 -10.24 11.54
C LEU A 182 11.86 -10.61 13.03
N GLU A 183 12.63 -9.90 13.86
CA GLU A 183 12.60 -10.09 15.32
C GLU A 183 11.20 -9.81 15.91
N ASN A 184 10.53 -8.76 15.42
CA ASN A 184 9.15 -8.45 15.80
C ASN A 184 8.17 -9.52 15.31
N VAL A 185 8.38 -10.05 14.10
CA VAL A 185 7.60 -11.18 13.56
C VAL A 185 7.78 -12.42 14.43
N ASP A 186 9.00 -12.76 14.84
CA ASP A 186 9.26 -13.92 15.71
C ASP A 186 8.59 -13.76 17.07
N THR A 187 8.62 -12.55 17.63
CA THR A 187 7.90 -12.20 18.86
C THR A 187 6.39 -12.37 18.69
N ALA A 188 5.83 -11.88 17.58
CA ALA A 188 4.40 -12.01 17.27
C ALA A 188 4.00 -13.49 17.08
N GLY A 189 4.80 -14.27 16.35
CA GLY A 189 4.56 -15.71 16.16
C GLY A 189 4.55 -16.49 17.48
N SER A 190 5.46 -16.15 18.40
CA SER A 190 5.48 -16.73 19.74
C SER A 190 4.22 -16.38 20.52
N ARG A 191 3.80 -15.10 20.50
CA ARG A 191 2.56 -14.65 21.15
C ARG A 191 1.31 -15.32 20.60
N ILE A 192 1.26 -15.58 19.29
CA ILE A 192 0.13 -16.30 18.66
C ILE A 192 0.06 -17.72 19.22
N ARG A 193 1.19 -18.43 19.26
CA ARG A 193 1.26 -19.80 19.81
C ARG A 193 0.86 -19.84 21.28
N ASP A 194 1.44 -18.97 22.09
CA ASP A 194 1.15 -18.89 23.53
C ASP A 194 -0.34 -18.57 23.78
N GLY A 195 -0.91 -17.68 22.97
CA GLY A 195 -2.33 -17.34 23.02
C GLY A 195 -3.22 -18.55 22.71
N ILE A 196 -2.92 -19.31 21.66
CA ILE A 196 -3.66 -20.53 21.31
C ILE A 196 -3.54 -21.57 22.44
N ASP A 197 -2.34 -21.78 22.98
CA ASP A 197 -2.12 -22.72 24.08
C ASP A 197 -2.84 -22.31 25.37
N LEU A 198 -3.00 -21.01 25.61
CA LEU A 198 -3.80 -20.49 26.72
C LEU A 198 -5.28 -20.83 26.54
N LEU A 199 -5.84 -20.66 25.34
CA LEU A 199 -7.26 -20.99 25.05
C LEU A 199 -7.58 -22.49 25.23
N LYS A 200 -6.59 -23.36 25.03
CA LYS A 200 -6.76 -24.81 25.27
C LYS A 200 -6.86 -25.13 26.76
N ARG A 201 -6.04 -24.48 27.59
CA ARG A 201 -5.84 -24.82 29.00
C ARG A 201 -6.76 -24.06 29.96
N ASP A 202 -7.07 -22.81 29.67
CA ASP A 202 -7.83 -21.93 30.55
C ASP A 202 -9.25 -21.71 30.01
N THR A 203 -10.23 -22.17 30.79
CA THR A 203 -11.66 -22.06 30.46
C THR A 203 -12.15 -20.61 30.43
N MET A 204 -11.66 -19.76 31.33
CA MET A 204 -12.04 -18.35 31.41
C MET A 204 -11.47 -17.57 30.24
N ALA A 205 -10.21 -17.82 29.87
CA ALA A 205 -9.61 -17.24 28.67
C ALA A 205 -10.38 -17.62 27.40
N ARG A 206 -10.79 -18.90 27.30
CA ARG A 206 -11.60 -19.38 26.17
C ARG A 206 -13.00 -18.76 26.13
N GLU A 207 -13.66 -18.60 27.28
CA GLU A 207 -14.96 -17.93 27.35
C GLU A 207 -14.85 -16.46 26.92
N ALA A 208 -13.85 -15.73 27.43
CA ALA A 208 -13.59 -14.36 27.03
C ALA A 208 -13.33 -14.22 25.51
N PHE A 209 -12.57 -15.15 24.94
CA PHE A 209 -12.34 -15.22 23.49
C PHE A 209 -13.63 -15.45 22.71
N GLY A 210 -14.51 -16.35 23.17
CA GLY A 210 -15.81 -16.58 22.54
C GLY A 210 -16.73 -15.34 22.57
N LEU A 211 -16.78 -14.65 23.72
CA LEU A 211 -17.55 -13.42 23.89
C LEU A 211 -17.03 -12.29 22.99
N MET A 212 -15.70 -12.11 22.94
CA MET A 212 -15.06 -11.12 22.06
C MET A 212 -15.42 -11.37 20.59
N ASN A 213 -15.27 -12.61 20.13
CA ASN A 213 -15.60 -12.97 18.75
C ASN A 213 -17.09 -12.75 18.44
N THR A 214 -17.98 -13.05 19.38
CA THR A 214 -19.42 -12.78 19.24
C THR A 214 -19.70 -11.28 19.09
N ALA A 215 -19.10 -10.45 19.94
CA ALA A 215 -19.26 -9.00 19.88
C ALA A 215 -18.72 -8.42 18.55
N MET A 216 -17.55 -8.89 18.10
CA MET A 216 -16.96 -8.47 16.82
C MET A 216 -17.81 -8.90 15.62
N ALA A 217 -18.37 -10.11 15.64
CA ALA A 217 -19.31 -10.57 14.61
C ALA A 217 -20.56 -9.67 14.55
N MET A 218 -21.14 -9.32 15.71
CA MET A 218 -22.28 -8.41 15.78
C MET A 218 -21.96 -7.03 15.22
N ALA A 219 -20.79 -6.46 15.56
CA ALA A 219 -20.36 -5.16 15.07
C ALA A 219 -20.12 -5.16 13.56
N ASN A 220 -19.53 -6.23 13.01
CA ASN A 220 -19.31 -6.36 11.56
C ASN A 220 -20.63 -6.43 10.78
N ARG A 221 -21.58 -7.26 11.22
CA ARG A 221 -22.91 -7.35 10.58
C ARG A 221 -23.64 -6.00 10.55
N ARG A 222 -23.55 -5.23 11.64
CA ARG A 222 -24.15 -3.90 11.71
C ARG A 222 -23.54 -2.94 10.69
N ARG A 223 -22.20 -2.92 10.58
CA ARG A 223 -21.50 -2.11 9.58
C ARG A 223 -21.89 -2.51 8.15
N GLU A 224 -21.90 -3.79 7.85
CA GLU A 224 -22.29 -4.30 6.53
C GLU A 224 -23.74 -3.94 6.18
N ALA A 225 -24.65 -4.00 7.15
CA ALA A 225 -26.05 -3.60 6.98
C ALA A 225 -26.19 -2.08 6.74
N GLU A 226 -25.45 -1.26 7.48
CA GLU A 226 -25.43 0.20 7.31
C GLU A 226 -24.86 0.60 5.93
N GLU A 227 -23.79 -0.07 5.49
CA GLU A 227 -23.24 0.13 4.14
C GLU A 227 -24.21 -0.33 3.05
N ALA A 228 -24.89 -1.47 3.23
CA ALA A 228 -25.90 -1.95 2.30
C ALA A 228 -27.10 -0.99 2.22
N ALA A 229 -27.55 -0.45 3.35
CA ALA A 229 -28.60 0.56 3.40
C ALA A 229 -28.16 1.89 2.77
N GLY A 230 -26.90 2.30 2.96
CA GLY A 230 -26.30 3.48 2.31
C GLY A 230 -26.22 3.35 0.78
N ARG A 231 -25.97 2.13 0.27
CA ARG A 231 -26.01 1.80 -1.17
C ARG A 231 -27.45 1.81 -1.74
N CYS A 232 -28.47 1.61 -0.91
CA CYS A 232 -29.89 1.61 -1.29
C CYS A 232 -30.57 3.00 -1.22
N ARG A 233 -29.84 4.11 -1.12
CA ARG A 233 -30.43 5.44 -1.33
C ARG A 233 -30.76 5.63 -2.81
N PRO A 234 -32.01 6.03 -3.18
CA PRO A 234 -32.36 6.26 -4.57
C PRO A 234 -31.44 7.33 -5.17
N ALA A 235 -30.89 7.04 -6.35
CA ALA A 235 -30.02 7.93 -7.11
C ALA A 235 -30.80 9.14 -7.65
N ASN A 236 -31.17 10.06 -6.76
CA ASN A 236 -31.54 11.42 -7.14
C ASN A 236 -30.33 12.32 -6.90
N MET A 237 -29.35 12.22 -7.79
CA MET A 237 -28.33 13.24 -7.95
C MET A 237 -27.89 13.27 -9.42
N ALA A 238 -27.84 14.47 -9.97
CA ALA A 238 -27.73 14.81 -11.38
C ALA A 238 -26.81 13.91 -12.21
N ALA A 239 -27.22 13.65 -13.45
CA ALA A 239 -26.47 12.92 -14.46
C ALA A 239 -25.03 13.47 -14.57
N VAL A 240 -24.05 12.65 -14.18
CA VAL A 240 -22.64 12.86 -14.49
C VAL A 240 -22.47 12.71 -16.02
N PRO A 241 -21.89 13.69 -16.73
CA PRO A 241 -21.69 13.59 -18.17
C PRO A 241 -20.84 12.36 -18.52
N ALA A 242 -21.14 11.72 -19.66
CA ALA A 242 -20.56 10.44 -20.07
C ALA A 242 -19.02 10.42 -20.14
N SER A 243 -18.37 11.59 -20.22
CA SER A 243 -16.91 11.77 -20.20
C SER A 243 -16.24 11.53 -18.84
N LEU A 244 -17.02 11.35 -17.77
CA LEU A 244 -16.54 11.09 -16.40
C LEU A 244 -16.97 9.70 -15.88
N ARG A 245 -17.47 8.81 -16.74
CA ARG A 245 -17.73 7.43 -16.35
C ARG A 245 -16.39 6.68 -16.23
N PRO A 246 -16.06 6.10 -15.06
CA PRO A 246 -14.91 5.21 -14.98
C PRO A 246 -15.11 4.02 -15.94
N PRO A 247 -14.04 3.51 -16.58
CA PRO A 247 -14.13 2.31 -17.39
C PRO A 247 -14.69 1.15 -16.54
N GLN A 248 -15.56 0.33 -17.13
CA GLN A 248 -16.12 -0.84 -16.47
C GLN A 248 -14.98 -1.74 -15.99
N SER A 249 -14.78 -1.82 -14.67
CA SER A 249 -13.71 -2.58 -14.07
C SER A 249 -13.96 -4.08 -14.28
N ARG A 250 -13.08 -4.70 -15.05
CA ARG A 250 -12.96 -6.17 -15.11
C ARG A 250 -12.00 -6.55 -13.99
N TRP A 251 -12.54 -6.94 -12.84
CA TRP A 251 -11.78 -7.30 -11.65
C TRP A 251 -10.75 -8.39 -11.97
N ARG A 252 -9.47 -8.11 -11.69
CA ARG A 252 -8.41 -9.12 -11.65
C ARG A 252 -7.99 -9.27 -10.20
N ASP A 253 -8.38 -10.39 -9.59
CA ASP A 253 -7.86 -10.79 -8.30
C ASP A 253 -6.46 -11.41 -8.51
N ARG A 254 -5.43 -10.87 -7.86
CA ARG A 254 -4.16 -11.58 -7.65
C ARG A 254 -3.83 -11.55 -6.15
N PRO A 255 -3.37 -12.67 -5.57
CA PRO A 255 -2.88 -12.65 -4.20
C PRO A 255 -1.58 -11.84 -4.13
N LYS A 256 -1.48 -10.91 -3.17
CA LYS A 256 -0.21 -10.25 -2.84
C LYS A 256 0.76 -11.31 -2.31
N GLN A 257 1.86 -11.49 -3.01
CA GLN A 257 3.05 -12.12 -2.46
C GLN A 257 3.79 -10.99 -1.74
N TRP A 258 3.87 -11.09 -0.41
CA TRP A 258 4.72 -10.22 0.40
C TRP A 258 6.15 -10.61 0.21
#